data_AF-A0AAD7VLY7-F1
#
_entry.id   AF-A0AAD7VLY7-F1
#
_cell.length_a   1.000
_cell.length_b   1.000
_cell.length_c   1.000
_cell.angle_alpha   90.00
_cell.angle_beta   90.00
_cell.angle_gamma   90.00
#
_symmetry.space_group_name_H-M   'P 1'
#
loop_
_entity.id
_entity.type
_entity.pdbx_description
1 polymer ?
#
loop_
_entity_poly.entity_id
_entity_poly.type
_entity_poly.pdbx_seq_one_letter_code
_entity_poly.pdbx_strand_id
1 'polypeptide(L)'
;MSGDALDTAYQQRVLNHCSFTRYPSLCLETLTGMRAGIQDVDIISALIHKIISETKLPASDLSDLSTQYGAQEAQVIYSVTDYCEELMNMSLKRLEQSLKALKSPKENKHDIQTWLSAALTFQQACKDSAEDLISDQLTSDLMKQISKKMDYLSQLGSNPLALVNRITGETNKTLGRKDDEQQGFPNWVFSRERKLLQATTIKANVIVAKDGSGHYQTVSEAIRAASGTRFVIYVKSGVYKEKIKTNKDGITLIGDGKYSTIISGDASVARGSNMPDSATFIMTGDGFIARDIGFQNTAGPQGSQALAVNIASDHSAFYRCSFSGYQDTLYALALRQFYRECDILGTIDFIFGNAAAVFQSCNILLRRPHSGGSDAILANGRTDPGQNTGFSVQKSSITASSDLAPVKHSVNCYLGRPWRQYSRAVVMESTIDDVISPRGWLEWPGQGIRHQASGIRHQASGIASIDVKKLRDVDLCIVESVAYSPRKELLQIKGISEAKVDKIIEAASKLVPLGFTSTSQLHAQRLKIIQITSGSRELDKILEGGIETGSITELYGEFCSGKTQLIHLPIARRRW
;
A
#
# COMPACT_ATOMS: atom_id res chain seq x y z
N MET A 1 7.01 -34.55 -34.85
CA MET A 1 6.36 -33.27 -35.22
C MET A 1 7.38 -32.45 -35.98
N SER A 2 7.02 -31.89 -37.14
CA SER A 2 7.91 -31.00 -37.92
C SER A 2 8.19 -29.71 -37.14
N GLY A 3 9.32 -29.04 -37.44
CA GLY A 3 9.72 -27.79 -36.81
C GLY A 3 8.65 -26.69 -36.88
N ASP A 4 7.93 -26.59 -38.00
CA ASP A 4 6.88 -25.58 -38.22
C ASP A 4 5.62 -25.79 -37.34
N ALA A 5 5.28 -27.04 -37.03
CA ALA A 5 4.13 -27.34 -36.18
C ALA A 5 4.42 -27.04 -34.69
N LEU A 6 5.67 -27.22 -34.26
CA LEU A 6 6.11 -26.86 -32.91
C LEU A 6 6.13 -25.33 -32.74
N ASP A 7 6.52 -24.62 -33.80
CA ASP A 7 6.58 -23.15 -33.84
C ASP A 7 5.20 -22.51 -33.69
N THR A 8 4.22 -23.03 -34.44
CA THR A 8 2.83 -22.57 -34.42
C THR A 8 2.17 -22.79 -33.05
N ALA A 9 2.40 -23.96 -32.42
CA ALA A 9 1.85 -24.28 -31.10
C ALA A 9 2.41 -23.37 -29.99
N TYR A 10 3.70 -23.03 -30.05
CA TYR A 10 4.33 -22.09 -29.13
C TYR A 10 3.75 -20.68 -29.28
N GLN A 11 3.57 -20.18 -30.51
CA GLN A 11 2.97 -18.85 -30.74
C GLN A 11 1.54 -18.78 -30.19
N GLN A 12 0.73 -19.81 -30.41
CA GLN A 12 -0.62 -19.87 -29.84
C GLN A 12 -0.61 -19.89 -28.31
N ARG A 13 0.34 -20.61 -27.70
CA ARG A 13 0.52 -20.62 -26.24
C ARG A 13 0.89 -19.23 -25.72
N VAL A 14 1.86 -18.56 -26.34
CA VAL A 14 2.29 -17.20 -25.98
C VAL A 14 1.14 -16.21 -26.12
N LEU A 15 0.40 -16.24 -27.24
CA LEU A 15 -0.78 -15.40 -27.46
C LEU A 15 -1.84 -15.61 -26.36
N ASN A 16 -2.14 -16.86 -26.03
CA ASN A 16 -3.11 -17.18 -24.98
C ASN A 16 -2.64 -16.64 -23.61
N HIS A 17 -1.39 -16.88 -23.22
CA HIS A 17 -0.87 -16.37 -21.94
C HIS A 17 -0.88 -14.83 -21.90
N CYS A 18 -0.35 -14.16 -22.91
CA CYS A 18 -0.30 -12.70 -22.96
C CYS A 18 -1.68 -12.05 -22.97
N SER A 19 -2.72 -12.74 -23.47
CA SER A 19 -4.11 -12.25 -23.41
C SER A 19 -4.63 -12.02 -21.99
N PHE A 20 -4.05 -12.69 -20.98
CA PHE A 20 -4.41 -12.52 -19.57
C PHE A 20 -3.59 -11.46 -18.84
N THR A 21 -2.64 -10.81 -19.51
CA THR A 21 -1.77 -9.80 -18.92
C THR A 21 -2.34 -8.40 -19.08
N ARG A 22 -1.89 -7.45 -18.25
CA ARG A 22 -2.32 -6.06 -18.34
C ARG A 22 -1.70 -5.33 -19.55
N TYR A 23 -0.55 -5.80 -20.01
CA TYR A 23 0.16 -5.25 -21.17
C TYR A 23 0.43 -6.35 -22.23
N PRO A 24 -0.61 -6.85 -22.93
CA PRO A 24 -0.48 -7.96 -23.88
C PRO A 24 0.54 -7.71 -24.99
N SER A 25 0.54 -6.51 -25.57
CA SER A 25 1.50 -6.16 -26.65
C SER A 25 2.95 -6.24 -26.18
N LEU A 26 3.23 -5.69 -24.99
CA LEU A 26 4.57 -5.73 -24.38
C LEU A 26 4.97 -7.15 -23.98
N CYS A 27 4.01 -7.96 -23.51
CA CYS A 27 4.22 -9.39 -23.23
C CYS A 27 4.63 -10.15 -24.50
N LEU A 28 3.93 -9.93 -25.62
CA LEU A 28 4.23 -10.55 -26.91
C LEU A 28 5.61 -10.12 -27.43
N GLU A 29 5.88 -8.81 -27.42
CA GLU A 29 7.17 -8.25 -27.84
C GLU A 29 8.33 -8.89 -27.06
N THR A 30 8.19 -9.00 -25.74
CA THR A 30 9.20 -9.60 -24.86
C THR A 30 9.51 -11.06 -25.23
N LEU A 31 8.48 -11.84 -25.57
CA LEU A 31 8.62 -13.29 -25.80
C LEU A 31 9.00 -13.64 -27.25
N THR A 32 8.83 -12.71 -28.19
CA THR A 32 9.10 -12.94 -29.63
C THR A 32 10.59 -13.18 -29.91
N GLY A 33 11.50 -12.64 -29.08
CA GLY A 33 12.96 -12.76 -29.23
C GLY A 33 13.63 -13.92 -28.48
N MET A 34 12.90 -14.71 -27.69
CA MET A 34 13.50 -15.69 -26.74
C MET A 34 13.60 -17.14 -27.28
N ARG A 35 13.45 -17.33 -28.59
CA ARG A 35 13.51 -18.66 -29.25
C ARG A 35 14.94 -19.07 -29.56
N ALA A 36 15.61 -19.80 -28.67
CA ALA A 36 16.76 -20.62 -29.04
C ALA A 36 17.03 -21.75 -28.04
N GLY A 37 16.34 -22.88 -28.18
CA GLY A 37 16.73 -24.12 -27.49
C GLY A 37 15.55 -25.00 -27.08
N ILE A 38 15.66 -26.29 -27.37
CA ILE A 38 14.65 -27.33 -27.23
C ILE A 38 14.40 -27.67 -25.74
N GLN A 39 13.71 -26.79 -25.01
CA GLN A 39 12.95 -27.08 -23.78
C GLN A 39 11.78 -26.10 -23.68
N ASP A 40 10.63 -26.53 -23.13
CA ASP A 40 9.53 -25.64 -22.77
C ASP A 40 10.06 -24.57 -21.80
N VAL A 41 10.40 -23.38 -22.31
CA VAL A 41 10.78 -22.25 -21.47
C VAL A 41 9.51 -21.79 -20.76
N ASP A 42 9.53 -21.83 -19.43
CA ASP A 42 8.46 -21.29 -18.61
C ASP A 42 8.29 -19.79 -18.95
N ILE A 43 7.13 -19.42 -19.51
CA ILE A 43 6.81 -18.06 -19.97
C ILE A 43 6.99 -17.04 -18.83
N ILE A 44 6.64 -17.41 -17.59
CA ILE A 44 6.79 -16.53 -16.43
C ILE A 44 8.27 -16.30 -16.16
N SER A 45 9.08 -17.36 -16.18
CA SER A 45 10.53 -17.25 -16.03
C SER A 45 11.13 -16.35 -17.10
N ALA A 46 10.72 -16.50 -18.36
CA ALA A 46 11.20 -15.71 -19.48
C ALA A 46 10.92 -14.21 -19.29
N LEU A 47 9.69 -13.86 -18.90
CA LEU A 47 9.30 -12.49 -18.56
C LEU A 47 10.09 -11.92 -17.37
N ILE A 48 10.34 -12.72 -16.33
CA ILE A 48 11.16 -12.27 -15.19
C ILE A 48 12.62 -12.03 -15.59
N HIS A 49 13.21 -12.89 -16.42
CA HIS A 49 14.56 -12.67 -16.94
C HIS A 49 14.65 -11.37 -17.74
N LYS A 50 13.63 -11.02 -18.55
CA LYS A 50 13.58 -9.73 -19.23
C LYS A 50 13.60 -8.58 -18.22
N ILE A 51 12.74 -8.62 -17.20
CA ILE A 51 12.71 -7.56 -16.18
C ILE A 51 14.07 -7.43 -15.51
N ILE A 52 14.70 -8.52 -15.10
CA ILE A 52 16.03 -8.52 -14.49
C ILE A 52 17.05 -7.86 -15.43
N SER A 53 17.06 -8.23 -16.72
CA SER A 53 17.98 -7.65 -17.70
C SER A 53 17.78 -6.14 -17.87
N GLU A 54 16.54 -5.67 -17.79
CA GLU A 54 16.17 -4.25 -17.95
C GLU A 54 16.35 -3.44 -16.66
N THR A 55 16.32 -4.10 -15.50
CA THR A 55 16.44 -3.49 -14.16
C THR A 55 17.90 -3.21 -13.79
N LYS A 56 18.86 -3.92 -14.41
CA LYS A 56 20.28 -3.60 -14.28
C LYS A 56 20.53 -2.22 -14.90
N LEU A 57 20.45 -1.18 -14.07
CA LEU A 57 20.87 0.16 -14.44
C LEU A 57 22.40 0.15 -14.62
N PRO A 58 22.94 0.56 -15.78
CA PRO A 58 24.37 0.81 -15.87
C PRO A 58 24.69 1.99 -14.94
N ALA A 59 25.50 1.76 -13.90
CA ALA A 59 25.99 2.83 -13.03
C ALA A 59 26.66 3.97 -13.83
N SER A 60 27.22 3.63 -15.00
CA SER A 60 27.81 4.57 -15.96
C SER A 60 26.81 5.59 -16.53
N ASP A 61 25.56 5.19 -16.78
CA ASP A 61 24.58 6.09 -17.41
C ASP A 61 24.13 7.20 -16.43
N LEU A 62 24.14 6.92 -15.12
CA LEU A 62 23.78 7.88 -14.07
C LEU A 62 24.97 8.76 -13.66
N SER A 63 26.19 8.20 -13.62
CA SER A 63 27.40 8.95 -13.29
C SER A 63 27.79 9.95 -14.36
N ASP A 64 27.69 9.60 -15.64
CA ASP A 64 28.12 10.46 -16.75
C ASP A 64 27.23 11.71 -16.90
N LEU A 65 25.93 11.58 -16.59
CA LEU A 65 24.95 12.67 -16.61
C LEU A 65 25.10 13.67 -15.45
N SER A 66 25.74 13.27 -14.35
CA SER A 66 25.91 14.10 -13.14
C SER A 66 27.03 15.15 -13.24
N THR A 67 27.98 14.95 -14.16
CA THR A 67 29.14 15.84 -14.35
C THR A 67 28.80 17.22 -14.93
N GLN A 68 27.53 17.45 -15.31
CA GLN A 68 27.06 18.66 -15.99
C GLN A 68 26.43 19.71 -15.07
N TYR A 69 26.33 19.48 -13.75
CA TYR A 69 25.51 20.29 -12.83
C TYR A 69 26.31 20.94 -11.68
N GLY A 70 25.80 22.06 -11.15
CA GLY A 70 26.40 22.78 -10.03
C GLY A 70 26.35 21.99 -8.70
N ALA A 71 27.24 22.31 -7.75
CA ALA A 71 27.50 21.49 -6.56
C ALA A 71 26.29 21.20 -5.65
N GLN A 72 25.30 22.11 -5.58
CA GLN A 72 24.13 21.96 -4.72
C GLN A 72 22.96 21.23 -5.41
N GLU A 73 22.82 21.40 -6.72
CA GLU A 73 21.85 20.69 -7.57
C GLU A 73 22.26 19.22 -7.75
N ALA A 74 23.57 18.98 -7.88
CA ALA A 74 24.13 17.64 -7.96
C ALA A 74 23.79 16.82 -6.71
N GLN A 75 23.81 17.41 -5.51
CA GLN A 75 23.53 16.69 -4.26
C GLN A 75 22.11 16.12 -4.18
N VAL A 76 21.10 16.86 -4.64
CA VAL A 76 19.69 16.40 -4.66
C VAL A 76 19.51 15.31 -5.71
N ILE A 77 20.16 15.46 -6.87
CA ILE A 77 20.17 14.45 -7.94
C ILE A 77 20.80 13.15 -7.43
N TYR A 78 22.00 13.21 -6.85
CA TYR A 78 22.70 12.05 -6.29
C TYR A 78 21.83 11.32 -5.26
N SER A 79 21.15 12.08 -4.40
CA SER A 79 20.29 11.50 -3.37
C SER A 79 19.13 10.68 -3.97
N VAL A 80 18.49 11.16 -5.04
CA VAL A 80 17.42 10.40 -5.72
C VAL A 80 17.98 9.23 -6.51
N THR A 81 19.10 9.40 -7.21
CA THR A 81 19.71 8.33 -7.99
C THR A 81 20.21 7.19 -7.10
N ASP A 82 20.85 7.51 -5.98
CA ASP A 82 21.32 6.53 -4.98
C ASP A 82 20.15 5.75 -4.38
N TYR A 83 19.05 6.44 -4.06
CA TYR A 83 17.85 5.79 -3.54
C TYR A 83 17.19 4.89 -4.60
N CYS A 84 17.11 5.35 -5.85
CA CYS A 84 16.64 4.54 -6.96
C CYS A 84 17.52 3.31 -7.20
N GLU A 85 18.84 3.43 -7.10
CA GLU A 85 19.77 2.31 -7.22
C GLU A 85 19.55 1.28 -6.10
N GLU A 86 19.41 1.73 -4.86
CA GLU A 86 19.08 0.84 -3.72
C GLU A 86 17.76 0.10 -3.96
N LEU A 87 16.72 0.81 -4.38
CA LEU A 87 15.42 0.22 -4.70
C LEU A 87 15.51 -0.77 -5.86
N MET A 88 16.32 -0.51 -6.89
CA MET A 88 16.51 -1.42 -8.01
C MET A 88 17.29 -2.67 -7.59
N ASN A 89 18.29 -2.54 -6.73
CA ASN A 89 18.98 -3.69 -6.13
C ASN A 89 18.03 -4.53 -5.27
N MET A 90 17.15 -3.90 -4.50
CA MET A 90 16.09 -4.59 -3.76
C MET A 90 15.11 -5.29 -4.71
N SER A 91 14.76 -4.66 -5.84
CA SER A 91 13.92 -5.25 -6.88
C SER A 91 14.56 -6.49 -7.50
N LEU A 92 15.84 -6.40 -7.88
CA LEU A 92 16.63 -7.52 -8.40
C LEU A 92 16.64 -8.71 -7.41
N LYS A 93 16.90 -8.47 -6.11
CA LYS A 93 16.82 -9.50 -5.07
C LYS A 93 15.48 -10.25 -5.13
N ARG A 94 14.35 -9.55 -5.24
CA ARG A 94 13.01 -10.15 -5.27
C ARG A 94 12.69 -10.88 -6.57
N LEU A 95 13.15 -10.35 -7.71
CA LEU A 95 12.99 -11.01 -9.00
C LEU A 95 13.78 -12.32 -9.06
N GLU A 96 15.02 -12.35 -8.55
CA GLU A 96 15.84 -13.56 -8.45
C GLU A 96 15.23 -14.60 -7.48
N GLN A 97 14.71 -14.16 -6.34
CA GLN A 97 13.97 -15.03 -5.42
C GLN A 97 12.72 -15.64 -6.11
N SER A 98 12.01 -14.85 -6.89
CA SER A 98 10.85 -15.31 -7.68
C SER A 98 11.24 -16.38 -8.69
N LEU A 99 12.33 -16.18 -9.45
CA LEU A 99 12.87 -17.18 -10.37
C LEU A 99 13.24 -18.49 -9.66
N LYS A 100 13.89 -18.40 -8.50
CA LYS A 100 14.26 -19.58 -7.72
C LYS A 100 13.02 -20.35 -7.25
N ALA A 101 11.99 -19.65 -6.82
CA ALA A 101 10.74 -20.25 -6.33
C ALA A 101 9.87 -20.85 -7.44
N LEU A 102 10.01 -20.41 -8.70
CA LEU A 102 9.33 -20.99 -9.86
C LEU A 102 9.70 -22.45 -10.14
N LYS A 103 10.73 -23.01 -9.47
CA LYS A 103 10.99 -24.46 -9.45
C LYS A 103 9.84 -25.28 -8.84
N SER A 104 9.10 -24.69 -7.89
CA SER A 104 7.90 -25.26 -7.27
C SER A 104 6.78 -24.21 -7.24
N PRO A 105 6.21 -23.86 -8.41
CA PRO A 105 5.39 -22.65 -8.56
C PRO A 105 4.05 -22.72 -7.83
N LYS A 106 3.48 -23.92 -7.66
CA LYS A 106 2.23 -24.12 -6.89
C LYS A 106 2.45 -23.97 -5.40
N GLU A 107 3.57 -24.47 -4.88
CA GLU A 107 3.92 -24.41 -3.45
C GLU A 107 4.30 -22.98 -3.05
N ASN A 108 5.05 -22.30 -3.91
CA ASN A 108 5.59 -20.96 -3.64
C ASN A 108 4.75 -19.83 -4.24
N LYS A 109 3.51 -20.11 -4.69
CA LYS A 109 2.67 -19.13 -5.41
C LYS A 109 2.62 -17.77 -4.71
N HIS A 110 2.35 -17.79 -3.40
CA HIS A 110 2.21 -16.55 -2.62
C HIS A 110 3.53 -15.81 -2.44
N ASP A 111 4.64 -16.53 -2.28
CA ASP A 111 5.99 -15.94 -2.22
C ASP A 111 6.34 -15.25 -3.54
N ILE A 112 6.17 -15.96 -4.66
CA ILE A 112 6.41 -15.42 -6.01
C ILE A 112 5.55 -14.17 -6.24
N GLN A 113 4.26 -14.25 -5.90
CA GLN A 113 3.34 -13.11 -6.03
C GLN A 113 3.77 -11.92 -5.15
N THR A 114 4.19 -12.15 -3.91
CA THR A 114 4.64 -11.10 -2.99
C THR A 114 5.95 -10.46 -3.46
N TRP A 115 6.91 -11.25 -3.91
CA TRP A 115 8.20 -10.75 -4.38
C TRP A 115 8.08 -9.99 -5.70
N LEU A 116 7.27 -10.46 -6.64
CA LEU A 116 6.91 -9.68 -7.83
C LEU A 116 6.19 -8.38 -7.44
N SER A 117 5.22 -8.45 -6.52
CA SER A 117 4.53 -7.25 -6.03
C SER A 117 5.50 -6.23 -5.44
N ALA A 118 6.49 -6.68 -4.66
CA ALA A 118 7.53 -5.83 -4.09
C ALA A 118 8.46 -5.23 -5.15
N ALA A 119 8.83 -5.98 -6.19
CA ALA A 119 9.62 -5.45 -7.31
C ALA A 119 8.93 -4.27 -7.99
N LEU A 120 7.61 -4.38 -8.27
CA LEU A 120 6.81 -3.27 -8.80
C LEU A 120 6.73 -2.09 -7.80
N THR A 121 6.60 -2.37 -6.51
CA THR A 121 6.57 -1.34 -5.47
C THR A 121 7.89 -0.55 -5.42
N PHE A 122 9.04 -1.21 -5.55
CA PHE A 122 10.34 -0.52 -5.56
C PHE A 122 10.53 0.33 -6.82
N GLN A 123 10.08 -0.15 -7.98
CA GLN A 123 10.07 0.63 -9.22
C GLN A 123 9.18 1.87 -9.08
N GLN A 124 7.98 1.72 -8.50
CA GLN A 124 7.10 2.85 -8.22
C GLN A 124 7.70 3.84 -7.21
N ALA A 125 8.34 3.38 -6.15
CA ALA A 125 8.96 4.26 -5.16
C ALA A 125 10.10 5.09 -5.75
N CYS A 126 10.90 4.51 -6.66
CA CYS A 126 11.92 5.26 -7.40
C CYS A 126 11.28 6.29 -8.34
N LYS A 127 10.22 5.90 -9.06
CA LYS A 127 9.45 6.84 -9.89
C LYS A 127 8.94 8.04 -9.08
N ASP A 128 8.35 7.78 -7.91
CA ASP A 128 7.79 8.81 -7.04
C ASP A 128 8.87 9.81 -6.61
N SER A 129 10.04 9.30 -6.20
CA SER A 129 11.18 10.15 -5.80
C SER A 129 11.72 11.00 -6.96
N ALA A 130 11.67 10.49 -8.19
CA ALA A 130 12.02 11.27 -9.38
C ALA A 130 10.96 12.32 -9.72
N GLU A 131 9.67 11.99 -9.61
CA GLU A 131 8.56 12.90 -9.92
C GLU A 131 8.43 14.06 -8.94
N ASP A 132 8.74 13.83 -7.67
CA ASP A 132 8.77 14.88 -6.64
C ASP A 132 9.77 16.01 -6.96
N LEU A 133 10.79 15.77 -7.79
CA LEU A 133 11.75 16.78 -8.25
C LEU A 133 11.36 17.47 -9.56
N ILE A 134 10.45 16.89 -10.36
CA ILE A 134 10.04 17.46 -11.66
C ILE A 134 9.21 18.74 -11.49
N SER A 135 8.66 18.99 -10.29
CA SER A 135 7.94 20.23 -9.98
C SER A 135 8.82 21.48 -9.90
N ASP A 136 10.16 21.34 -9.84
CA ASP A 136 11.11 22.46 -9.91
C ASP A 136 11.80 22.51 -11.30
N GLN A 137 11.74 23.68 -11.95
CA GLN A 137 12.01 23.89 -13.40
C GLN A 137 13.41 23.51 -13.94
N LEU A 138 14.34 22.96 -13.15
CA LEU A 138 15.75 22.81 -13.54
C LEU A 138 16.26 21.37 -13.79
N THR A 139 15.51 20.30 -13.50
CA THR A 139 16.01 18.90 -13.52
C THR A 139 15.20 17.93 -14.40
N SER A 140 14.42 18.47 -15.34
CA SER A 140 13.28 17.73 -15.91
C SER A 140 13.64 16.50 -16.75
N ASP A 141 14.73 16.48 -17.52
CA ASP A 141 14.92 15.44 -18.54
C ASP A 141 15.46 14.12 -17.97
N LEU A 142 16.42 14.17 -17.04
CA LEU A 142 16.90 12.96 -16.35
C LEU A 142 15.80 12.33 -15.50
N MET A 143 15.10 13.13 -14.69
CA MET A 143 14.03 12.62 -13.84
C MET A 143 12.84 12.09 -14.67
N LYS A 144 12.52 12.71 -15.81
CA LYS A 144 11.56 12.16 -16.79
C LYS A 144 12.05 10.83 -17.38
N GLN A 145 13.34 10.68 -17.67
CA GLN A 145 13.90 9.42 -18.18
C GLN A 145 13.81 8.32 -17.12
N ILE A 146 14.17 8.61 -15.86
CA ILE A 146 14.02 7.68 -14.73
C ILE A 146 12.55 7.29 -14.56
N SER A 147 11.62 8.26 -14.49
CA SER A 147 10.18 8.01 -14.37
C SER A 147 9.65 7.12 -15.51
N LYS A 148 10.00 7.44 -16.77
CA LYS A 148 9.63 6.61 -17.94
C LYS A 148 10.21 5.20 -17.88
N LYS A 149 11.46 5.04 -17.45
CA LYS A 149 12.08 3.71 -17.29
C LYS A 149 11.38 2.91 -16.20
N MET A 150 11.02 3.53 -15.08
CA MET A 150 10.28 2.87 -14.00
C MET A 150 8.86 2.48 -14.43
N ASP A 151 8.20 3.29 -15.25
CA ASP A 151 6.94 2.91 -15.89
C ASP A 151 7.11 1.67 -16.76
N TYR A 152 8.12 1.66 -17.65
CA TYR A 152 8.41 0.51 -18.50
C TYR A 152 8.69 -0.76 -17.68
N LEU A 153 9.52 -0.67 -16.64
CA LEU A 153 9.82 -1.80 -15.74
C LEU A 153 8.57 -2.30 -15.00
N SER A 154 7.71 -1.38 -14.53
CA SER A 154 6.45 -1.73 -13.86
C SER A 154 5.48 -2.45 -14.80
N GLN A 155 5.41 -2.02 -16.07
CA GLN A 155 4.61 -2.67 -17.11
C GLN A 155 5.13 -4.07 -17.43
N LEU A 156 6.46 -4.22 -17.59
CA LEU A 156 7.10 -5.52 -17.74
C LEU A 156 6.80 -6.43 -16.55
N GLY A 157 6.90 -5.91 -15.33
CA GLY A 157 6.60 -6.60 -14.07
C GLY A 157 5.16 -7.05 -13.90
N SER A 158 4.19 -6.26 -14.38
CA SER A 158 2.77 -6.58 -14.30
C SER A 158 2.40 -7.85 -15.09
N ASN A 159 3.10 -8.12 -16.19
CA ASN A 159 2.84 -9.29 -17.03
C ASN A 159 3.08 -10.64 -16.32
N PRO A 160 4.27 -10.97 -15.79
CA PRO A 160 4.48 -12.21 -15.05
C PRO A 160 3.64 -12.25 -13.77
N LEU A 161 3.38 -11.11 -13.11
CA LEU A 161 2.49 -11.07 -11.94
C LEU A 161 1.07 -11.54 -12.28
N ALA A 162 0.50 -11.07 -13.41
CA ALA A 162 -0.81 -11.52 -13.88
C ALA A 162 -0.84 -13.03 -14.18
N LEU A 163 0.25 -13.59 -14.74
CA LEU A 163 0.35 -15.02 -15.01
C LEU A 163 0.49 -15.85 -13.72
N VAL A 164 1.30 -15.40 -12.76
CA VAL A 164 1.47 -16.06 -11.45
C VAL A 164 0.14 -16.15 -10.70
N ASN A 165 -0.68 -15.11 -10.79
CA ASN A 165 -2.00 -15.09 -10.14
C ASN A 165 -2.92 -16.21 -10.63
N ARG A 166 -2.72 -16.67 -11.87
CA ARG A 166 -3.50 -17.75 -12.50
C ARG A 166 -3.01 -19.15 -12.14
N ILE A 167 -1.84 -19.29 -11.51
CA ILE A 167 -1.37 -20.60 -11.04
C ILE A 167 -2.38 -21.13 -10.03
N THR A 168 -2.98 -22.30 -10.31
CA THR A 168 -3.85 -22.99 -9.36
C THR A 168 -2.96 -23.74 -8.37
N GLY A 169 -2.98 -23.31 -7.10
CA GLY A 169 -2.27 -24.02 -6.03
C GLY A 169 -2.92 -25.36 -5.74
N GLU A 170 -2.18 -26.32 -5.18
CA GLU A 170 -2.78 -27.51 -4.59
C GLU A 170 -3.49 -27.13 -3.28
N THR A 171 -4.81 -27.06 -3.32
CA THR A 171 -5.68 -26.88 -2.15
C THR A 171 -5.89 -28.17 -1.34
N ASN A 172 -5.02 -29.17 -1.50
CA ASN A 172 -5.18 -30.51 -0.91
C ASN A 172 -4.06 -30.92 0.07
N LYS A 173 -3.37 -29.95 0.70
CA LYS A 173 -2.94 -30.22 2.07
C LYS A 173 -4.14 -29.85 2.94
N THR A 174 -4.98 -30.86 3.19
CA THR A 174 -5.81 -30.92 4.40
C THR A 174 -4.96 -30.32 5.50
N LEU A 175 -5.32 -29.11 5.92
CA LEU A 175 -4.67 -28.47 7.04
C LEU A 175 -5.09 -29.32 8.22
N GLY A 176 -4.23 -30.31 8.48
CA GLY A 176 -4.40 -31.29 9.53
C GLY A 176 -4.74 -30.48 10.76
N ARG A 177 -5.90 -30.80 11.30
CA ARG A 177 -6.43 -30.37 12.57
C ARG A 177 -5.35 -30.51 13.64
N LYS A 178 -4.50 -29.50 13.74
CA LYS A 178 -3.80 -29.10 14.96
C LYS A 178 -4.59 -27.90 15.47
N ASP A 179 -5.81 -28.23 15.90
CA ASP A 179 -6.48 -27.53 16.99
C ASP A 179 -5.51 -27.60 18.19
N ASP A 180 -4.64 -26.61 18.29
CA ASP A 180 -3.93 -26.23 19.51
C ASP A 180 -3.62 -24.74 19.34
N GLU A 181 -4.52 -23.89 19.84
CA GLU A 181 -4.28 -22.50 20.25
C GLU A 181 -3.15 -21.77 19.48
N GLN A 182 -3.28 -21.58 18.16
CA GLN A 182 -2.39 -20.66 17.45
C GLN A 182 -2.77 -19.23 17.88
N GLN A 183 -2.07 -18.71 18.89
CA GLN A 183 -2.31 -17.46 19.63
C GLN A 183 -2.24 -16.18 18.77
N GLY A 184 -2.93 -16.10 17.62
CA GLY A 184 -3.04 -14.89 16.80
C GLY A 184 -1.84 -14.54 15.92
N PHE A 185 -0.81 -15.38 15.81
CA PHE A 185 0.36 -15.12 14.95
C PHE A 185 0.18 -15.68 13.52
N PRO A 186 0.71 -15.01 12.48
CA PRO A 186 0.80 -15.58 11.13
C PRO A 186 1.62 -16.87 11.07
N ASN A 187 1.30 -17.75 10.11
CA ASN A 187 1.97 -19.05 9.95
C ASN A 187 3.47 -18.96 9.67
N TRP A 188 3.93 -17.86 9.07
CA TRP A 188 5.35 -17.61 8.78
C TRP A 188 6.15 -17.14 10.01
N VAL A 189 5.49 -16.72 11.09
CA VAL A 189 6.16 -16.47 12.38
C VAL A 189 6.35 -17.83 13.04
N PHE A 190 7.49 -18.51 12.80
CA PHE A 190 7.69 -19.87 13.28
C PHE A 190 7.80 -19.96 14.81
N SER A 191 7.76 -21.19 15.34
CA SER A 191 7.75 -21.44 16.79
C SER A 191 8.92 -20.82 17.54
N ARG A 192 10.10 -20.67 16.91
CA ARG A 192 11.28 -20.06 17.53
C ARG A 192 11.07 -18.56 17.72
N GLU A 193 10.58 -17.88 16.69
CA GLU A 193 10.28 -16.44 16.71
C GLU A 193 9.12 -16.14 17.65
N ARG A 194 8.07 -16.97 17.67
CA ARG A 194 6.97 -16.82 18.66
C ARG A 194 7.47 -16.91 20.10
N LYS A 195 8.32 -17.90 20.40
CA LYS A 195 8.96 -18.01 21.72
C LYS A 195 9.78 -16.77 22.05
N LEU A 196 10.52 -16.21 21.08
CA LEU A 196 11.28 -14.98 21.27
C LEU A 196 10.37 -13.77 21.56
N LEU A 197 9.26 -13.65 20.84
CA LEU A 197 8.28 -12.57 21.04
C LEU A 197 7.59 -12.65 22.41
N GLN A 198 7.34 -13.86 22.90
CA GLN A 198 6.56 -14.11 24.11
C GLN A 198 7.39 -14.38 25.37
N ALA A 199 8.71 -14.57 25.24
CA ALA A 199 9.58 -14.90 26.38
C ALA A 199 9.66 -13.75 27.39
N THR A 200 9.56 -14.08 28.68
CA THR A 200 9.79 -13.14 29.78
C THR A 200 11.28 -12.87 30.00
N THR A 201 12.13 -13.88 29.79
CA THR A 201 13.60 -13.75 29.87
C THR A 201 14.22 -13.50 28.50
N ILE A 202 15.09 -12.50 28.40
CA ILE A 202 15.76 -12.12 27.15
C ILE A 202 17.11 -12.85 27.04
N LYS A 203 17.23 -13.75 26.05
CA LYS A 203 18.52 -14.35 25.67
C LYS A 203 19.08 -13.59 24.47
N ALA A 204 19.92 -12.60 24.74
CA ALA A 204 20.53 -11.74 23.72
C ALA A 204 21.93 -12.22 23.31
N ASN A 205 22.33 -11.91 22.07
CA ASN A 205 23.71 -12.05 21.61
C ASN A 205 24.58 -10.93 22.18
N VAL A 206 24.06 -9.70 22.21
CA VAL A 206 24.74 -8.51 22.73
C VAL A 206 23.75 -7.60 23.43
N ILE A 207 24.27 -6.74 24.30
CA ILE A 207 23.50 -5.77 25.08
C ILE A 207 23.96 -4.36 24.70
N VAL A 208 23.02 -3.46 24.45
CA VAL A 208 23.25 -2.04 24.24
C VAL A 208 22.80 -1.29 25.49
N ALA A 209 23.66 -0.45 26.06
CA ALA A 209 23.32 0.35 27.24
C ALA A 209 24.08 1.68 27.23
N LYS A 210 23.37 2.79 27.34
CA LYS A 210 23.97 4.14 27.33
C LYS A 210 24.86 4.42 28.54
N ASP A 211 24.62 3.73 29.65
CA ASP A 211 25.37 3.85 30.90
C ASP A 211 26.70 3.07 30.89
N GLY A 212 27.03 2.39 29.78
CA GLY A 212 28.24 1.58 29.65
C GLY A 212 28.14 0.18 30.27
N SER A 213 26.99 -0.21 30.82
CA SER A 213 26.78 -1.55 31.39
C SER A 213 26.54 -2.66 30.34
N GLY A 214 26.57 -2.31 29.06
CA GLY A 214 26.37 -3.20 27.92
C GLY A 214 27.67 -3.45 27.13
N HIS A 215 27.54 -4.19 26.03
CA HIS A 215 28.63 -4.44 25.08
C HIS A 215 28.86 -3.23 24.16
N TYR A 216 27.79 -2.51 23.84
CA TYR A 216 27.81 -1.31 22.99
C TYR A 216 27.03 -0.18 23.66
N GLN A 217 27.35 1.07 23.31
CA GLN A 217 26.59 2.24 23.79
C GLN A 217 25.50 2.67 22.81
N THR A 218 25.63 2.28 21.54
CA THR A 218 24.70 2.64 20.46
C THR A 218 24.09 1.40 19.82
N VAL A 219 22.87 1.54 19.29
CA VAL A 219 22.19 0.46 18.56
C VAL A 219 22.88 0.20 17.22
N SER A 220 23.38 1.26 16.57
CA SER A 220 24.09 1.16 15.29
C SER A 220 25.36 0.32 15.37
N GLU A 221 26.14 0.41 16.45
CA GLU A 221 27.32 -0.43 16.69
C GLU A 221 26.95 -1.91 16.81
N ALA A 222 25.91 -2.22 17.60
CA ALA A 222 25.46 -3.59 17.79
C ALA A 222 24.95 -4.22 16.48
N ILE A 223 24.22 -3.46 15.65
CA ILE A 223 23.78 -3.92 14.32
C ILE A 223 24.98 -4.15 13.40
N ARG A 224 25.99 -3.26 13.42
CA ARG A 224 27.23 -3.45 12.63
C ARG A 224 27.99 -4.71 13.03
N ALA A 225 27.97 -5.08 14.31
CA ALA A 225 28.59 -6.32 14.80
C ALA A 225 27.77 -7.60 14.56
N ALA A 226 26.49 -7.47 14.18
CA ALA A 226 25.60 -8.61 13.99
C ALA A 226 26.11 -9.58 12.91
N SER A 227 26.02 -10.88 13.22
CA SER A 227 26.40 -12.00 12.35
C SER A 227 25.48 -13.20 12.55
N GLY A 228 25.55 -14.17 11.63
CA GLY A 228 24.70 -15.37 11.65
C GLY A 228 23.29 -15.14 11.10
N THR A 229 22.40 -16.13 11.27
CA THR A 229 21.05 -16.12 10.68
C THR A 229 20.01 -15.34 11.49
N ARG A 230 20.25 -15.15 12.79
CA ARG A 230 19.38 -14.42 13.72
C ARG A 230 20.25 -13.83 14.81
N PHE A 231 20.25 -12.50 14.94
CA PHE A 231 21.08 -11.79 15.92
C PHE A 231 20.21 -10.92 16.82
N VAL A 232 20.15 -11.28 18.10
CA VAL A 232 19.30 -10.65 19.11
C VAL A 232 20.10 -9.59 19.87
N ILE A 233 19.67 -8.35 19.76
CA ILE A 233 20.24 -7.18 20.43
C ILE A 233 19.24 -6.73 21.48
N TYR A 234 19.66 -6.82 22.75
CA TYR A 234 18.89 -6.28 23.87
C TYR A 234 19.32 -4.83 24.12
N VAL A 235 18.38 -3.90 24.05
CA VAL A 235 18.62 -2.46 24.17
C VAL A 235 17.98 -1.97 25.46
N LYS A 236 18.82 -1.65 26.45
CA LYS A 236 18.34 -1.17 27.75
C LYS A 236 17.57 0.15 27.63
N SER A 237 16.84 0.50 28.68
CA SER A 237 16.08 1.74 28.76
C SER A 237 16.95 2.96 28.47
N GLY A 238 16.43 3.88 27.68
CA GLY A 238 17.08 5.12 27.29
C GLY A 238 16.55 5.66 25.98
N VAL A 239 16.84 6.94 25.72
CA VAL A 239 16.59 7.58 24.42
C VAL A 239 17.87 7.58 23.60
N TYR A 240 17.88 6.82 22.51
CA TYR A 240 18.98 6.64 21.58
C TYR A 240 18.75 7.57 20.38
N LYS A 241 19.46 8.70 20.37
CA LYS A 241 19.40 9.68 19.27
C LYS A 241 20.29 9.21 18.13
N GLU A 242 19.73 8.35 17.28
CA GLU A 242 20.44 7.69 16.19
C GLU A 242 19.54 7.65 14.95
N LYS A 243 20.12 7.91 13.77
CA LYS A 243 19.51 7.58 12.48
C LYS A 243 20.12 6.28 11.99
N ILE A 244 19.32 5.23 11.89
CA ILE A 244 19.80 3.87 11.62
C ILE A 244 19.29 3.41 10.25
N LYS A 245 20.21 2.94 9.40
CA LYS A 245 19.89 2.28 8.14
C LYS A 245 20.63 0.96 8.05
N THR A 246 19.92 -0.14 7.80
CA THR A 246 20.56 -1.45 7.63
C THR A 246 19.75 -2.38 6.71
N ASN A 247 20.50 -3.21 5.99
CA ASN A 247 19.98 -4.26 5.11
C ASN A 247 20.34 -5.66 5.63
N LYS A 248 20.82 -5.79 6.88
CA LYS A 248 21.19 -7.08 7.47
C LYS A 248 19.95 -7.90 7.81
N ASP A 249 19.88 -9.11 7.27
CA ASP A 249 18.81 -10.06 7.57
C ASP A 249 18.89 -10.56 9.02
N GLY A 250 17.76 -10.95 9.60
CA GLY A 250 17.69 -11.65 10.88
C GLY A 250 17.99 -10.79 12.12
N ILE A 251 18.00 -9.46 12.01
CA ILE A 251 18.16 -8.57 13.18
C ILE A 251 16.93 -8.66 14.07
N THR A 252 17.14 -8.76 15.39
CA THR A 252 16.09 -8.67 16.40
C THR A 252 16.46 -7.63 17.44
N LEU A 253 15.63 -6.59 17.60
CA LEU A 253 15.75 -5.60 18.66
C LEU A 253 14.74 -5.89 19.76
N ILE A 254 15.20 -5.97 21.00
CA ILE A 254 14.33 -6.11 22.18
C ILE A 254 14.67 -4.99 23.15
N GLY A 255 13.70 -4.16 23.52
CA GLY A 255 13.87 -3.11 24.52
C GLY A 255 13.37 -3.48 25.91
N ASP A 256 13.49 -2.56 26.86
CA ASP A 256 12.91 -2.65 28.21
C ASP A 256 11.44 -2.25 28.28
N GLY A 257 10.89 -1.74 27.17
CA GLY A 257 9.51 -1.28 27.08
C GLY A 257 9.37 -0.24 25.98
N LYS A 258 8.22 -0.24 25.29
CA LYS A 258 7.95 0.63 24.12
C LYS A 258 8.04 2.14 24.37
N TYR A 259 8.05 2.56 25.64
CA TYR A 259 8.23 3.94 26.08
C TYR A 259 9.47 4.15 26.95
N SER A 260 10.19 3.07 27.29
CA SER A 260 11.40 3.10 28.12
C SER A 260 12.66 3.03 27.27
N THR A 261 12.62 2.30 26.15
CA THR A 261 13.69 2.23 25.15
C THR A 261 13.19 2.88 23.86
N ILE A 262 13.78 4.00 23.44
CA ILE A 262 13.32 4.79 22.30
C ILE A 262 14.48 5.09 21.36
N ILE A 263 14.35 4.78 20.07
CA ILE A 263 15.23 5.26 19.00
C ILE A 263 14.60 6.51 18.40
N SER A 264 15.32 7.62 18.39
CA SER A 264 14.78 8.96 18.10
C SER A 264 15.61 9.72 17.08
N GLY A 265 14.93 10.35 16.12
CA GLY A 265 15.48 11.29 15.15
C GLY A 265 14.52 12.46 14.92
N ASP A 266 14.90 13.42 14.07
CA ASP A 266 14.13 14.64 13.84
C ASP A 266 14.27 15.22 12.42
N ALA A 267 14.74 14.39 11.48
CA ALA A 267 14.85 14.72 10.07
C ALA A 267 13.46 14.85 9.44
N SER A 268 13.30 15.78 8.50
CA SER A 268 12.02 16.02 7.82
C SER A 268 12.20 16.74 6.49
N VAL A 269 11.18 16.64 5.63
CA VAL A 269 11.19 17.30 4.32
C VAL A 269 11.25 18.82 4.44
N ALA A 270 10.48 19.41 5.36
CA ALA A 270 10.54 20.86 5.60
C ALA A 270 11.92 21.35 6.10
N ARG A 271 12.80 20.45 6.55
CA ARG A 271 14.17 20.75 6.99
C ARG A 271 15.24 20.34 5.95
N GLY A 272 14.83 20.04 4.71
CA GLY A 272 15.74 19.75 3.60
C GLY A 272 16.14 18.28 3.45
N SER A 273 15.51 17.35 4.16
CA SER A 273 15.65 15.91 3.85
C SER A 273 14.75 15.53 2.68
N ASN A 274 15.11 14.51 1.90
CA ASN A 274 14.10 13.84 1.08
C ASN A 274 13.19 12.98 1.98
N MET A 275 12.05 12.52 1.47
CA MET A 275 11.09 11.75 2.29
C MET A 275 11.70 10.45 2.84
N PRO A 276 12.33 9.55 2.02
CA PRO A 276 12.93 8.32 2.53
C PRO A 276 14.01 8.53 3.61
N ASP A 277 14.86 9.54 3.45
CA ASP A 277 15.93 9.90 4.38
C ASP A 277 15.43 10.68 5.60
N SER A 278 14.16 11.08 5.66
CA SER A 278 13.59 11.58 6.91
C SER A 278 13.42 10.50 7.98
N ALA A 279 13.51 9.21 7.59
CA ALA A 279 13.31 8.08 8.48
C ALA A 279 14.37 8.01 9.59
N THR A 280 13.90 7.91 10.83
CA THR A 280 14.75 7.63 12.00
C THR A 280 15.34 6.21 11.94
N PHE A 281 14.55 5.23 11.49
CA PHE A 281 14.97 3.85 11.36
C PHE A 281 14.56 3.26 10.00
N ILE A 282 15.54 2.78 9.23
CA ILE A 282 15.37 2.15 7.91
C ILE A 282 15.85 0.70 8.00
N MET A 283 14.94 -0.24 7.69
CA MET A 283 15.22 -1.67 7.69
C MET A 283 14.78 -2.32 6.38
N THR A 284 15.76 -2.81 5.62
CA THR A 284 15.55 -3.50 4.33
C THR A 284 16.01 -4.97 4.36
N GLY A 285 16.62 -5.42 5.46
CA GLY A 285 17.00 -6.82 5.69
C GLY A 285 15.81 -7.66 6.13
N ASP A 286 15.70 -8.90 5.63
CA ASP A 286 14.55 -9.80 5.85
C ASP A 286 14.50 -10.40 7.26
N GLY A 287 13.28 -10.74 7.69
CA GLY A 287 13.01 -11.39 8.96
C GLY A 287 13.24 -10.47 10.16
N PHE A 288 13.16 -9.16 10.01
CA PHE A 288 13.38 -8.23 11.12
C PHE A 288 12.36 -8.43 12.24
N ILE A 289 12.81 -8.38 13.49
CA ILE A 289 11.92 -8.40 14.66
C ILE A 289 12.23 -7.21 15.57
N ALA A 290 11.20 -6.51 16.02
CA ALA A 290 11.30 -5.53 17.10
C ALA A 290 10.30 -5.87 18.20
N ARG A 291 10.73 -5.77 19.45
CA ARG A 291 9.89 -6.00 20.62
C ARG A 291 10.17 -4.98 21.72
N ASP A 292 9.13 -4.50 22.40
CA ASP A 292 9.25 -3.68 23.61
C ASP A 292 10.15 -2.44 23.39
N ILE A 293 10.05 -1.80 22.22
CA ILE A 293 10.90 -0.66 21.82
C ILE A 293 10.09 0.37 21.03
N GLY A 294 10.42 1.66 21.21
CA GLY A 294 9.80 2.78 20.52
C GLY A 294 10.68 3.35 19.41
N PHE A 295 10.04 3.81 18.33
CA PHE A 295 10.66 4.55 17.24
C PHE A 295 9.96 5.90 17.10
N GLN A 296 10.72 6.99 17.10
CA GLN A 296 10.14 8.33 17.13
C GLN A 296 10.85 9.29 16.18
N ASN A 297 10.06 10.06 15.43
CA ASN A 297 10.52 11.27 14.75
C ASN A 297 9.95 12.51 15.44
N THR A 298 10.81 13.40 15.92
CA THR A 298 10.44 14.60 16.69
C THR A 298 10.42 15.89 15.86
N ALA A 299 10.39 15.81 14.52
CA ALA A 299 10.34 17.00 13.67
C ALA A 299 9.13 17.92 13.95
N GLY A 300 8.02 17.34 14.42
CA GLY A 300 6.78 18.07 14.71
C GLY A 300 5.86 18.20 13.50
N PRO A 301 4.63 18.71 13.68
CA PRO A 301 3.65 18.82 12.60
C PRO A 301 4.02 19.90 11.55
N GLN A 302 4.94 20.81 11.89
CA GLN A 302 5.56 21.76 10.96
C GLN A 302 6.67 21.14 10.10
N GLY A 303 7.09 19.90 10.41
CA GLY A 303 8.13 19.19 9.68
C GLY A 303 7.69 18.68 8.31
N SER A 304 6.39 18.73 8.00
CA SER A 304 5.75 17.99 6.90
C SER A 304 6.08 16.49 7.02
N GLN A 305 6.41 15.79 5.93
CA GLN A 305 6.79 14.38 5.96
C GLN A 305 8.02 14.15 6.84
N ALA A 306 7.89 13.26 7.84
CA ALA A 306 8.92 12.96 8.81
C ALA A 306 8.76 11.53 9.37
N LEU A 307 9.46 10.57 8.76
CA LEU A 307 9.28 9.16 9.05
C LEU A 307 9.92 8.76 10.39
N ALA A 308 9.18 8.01 11.21
CA ALA A 308 9.78 7.28 12.35
C ALA A 308 10.42 5.98 11.86
N VAL A 309 9.72 5.23 11.00
CA VAL A 309 10.19 3.95 10.46
C VAL A 309 9.92 3.85 8.97
N ASN A 310 10.93 3.43 8.20
CA ASN A 310 10.80 2.92 6.84
C ASN A 310 11.16 1.43 6.83
N ILE A 311 10.21 0.58 6.41
CA ILE A 311 10.34 -0.86 6.51
C ILE A 311 9.99 -1.55 5.20
N ALA A 312 10.98 -2.28 4.67
CA ALA A 312 10.88 -3.14 3.50
C ALA A 312 11.59 -4.48 3.77
N SER A 313 11.15 -5.14 4.85
CA SER A 313 11.66 -6.42 5.34
C SER A 313 10.57 -7.47 5.22
N ASP A 314 10.83 -8.53 4.45
CA ASP A 314 9.89 -9.64 4.32
C ASP A 314 9.86 -10.44 5.62
N HIS A 315 8.68 -10.89 6.04
CA HIS A 315 8.48 -11.57 7.33
C HIS A 315 8.94 -10.73 8.53
N SER A 316 8.69 -9.41 8.49
CA SER A 316 9.00 -8.54 9.62
C SER A 316 7.87 -8.51 10.66
N ALA A 317 8.25 -8.51 11.94
CA ALA A 317 7.30 -8.48 13.06
C ALA A 317 7.66 -7.41 14.09
N PHE A 318 6.67 -6.61 14.48
CA PHE A 318 6.75 -5.64 15.56
C PHE A 318 5.77 -6.04 16.65
N TYR A 319 6.24 -6.21 17.88
CA TYR A 319 5.42 -6.65 18.99
C TYR A 319 5.58 -5.76 20.20
N ARG A 320 4.50 -5.14 20.67
CA ARG A 320 4.54 -4.13 21.73
C ARG A 320 5.59 -3.06 21.43
N CYS A 321 5.52 -2.48 20.24
CA CYS A 321 6.37 -1.34 19.85
C CYS A 321 5.55 -0.04 19.86
N SER A 322 6.23 1.10 19.89
CA SER A 322 5.59 2.40 19.66
C SER A 322 6.18 3.06 18.41
N PHE A 323 5.34 3.72 17.63
CA PHE A 323 5.72 4.51 16.46
C PHE A 323 5.12 5.89 16.64
N SER A 324 5.97 6.91 16.81
CA SER A 324 5.53 8.26 17.12
C SER A 324 6.07 9.25 16.11
N GLY A 325 5.16 9.91 15.40
CA GLY A 325 5.48 11.02 14.51
C GLY A 325 4.27 11.94 14.34
N TYR A 326 4.20 12.59 13.18
CA TYR A 326 3.07 13.37 12.71
C TYR A 326 2.69 12.88 11.31
N GLN A 327 3.05 13.61 10.25
CA GLN A 327 2.83 13.19 8.89
C GLN A 327 3.83 12.08 8.50
N ASP A 328 3.33 11.04 7.83
CA ASP A 328 4.11 9.92 7.28
C ASP A 328 4.91 9.12 8.32
N THR A 329 4.33 8.88 9.51
CA THR A 329 5.04 8.24 10.64
C THR A 329 5.61 6.85 10.33
N LEU A 330 4.81 5.96 9.74
CA LEU A 330 5.20 4.59 9.41
C LEU A 330 5.08 4.34 7.91
N TYR A 331 6.24 4.21 7.26
CA TYR A 331 6.31 3.81 5.86
C TYR A 331 6.45 2.29 5.75
N ALA A 332 5.30 1.61 5.67
CA ALA A 332 5.19 0.19 5.37
C ALA A 332 5.38 -0.04 3.86
N LEU A 333 6.61 0.18 3.37
CA LEU A 333 6.95 0.28 1.95
C LEU A 333 6.52 -0.97 1.16
N ALA A 334 7.02 -2.16 1.50
CA ALA A 334 6.77 -3.38 0.74
C ALA A 334 6.85 -4.66 1.60
N LEU A 335 6.49 -5.80 0.98
CA LEU A 335 6.62 -7.17 1.53
C LEU A 335 5.66 -7.44 2.71
N ARG A 336 5.84 -8.57 3.41
CA ARG A 336 4.92 -9.03 4.46
C ARG A 336 5.34 -8.55 5.83
N GLN A 337 4.42 -7.90 6.53
CA GLN A 337 4.69 -7.23 7.80
C GLN A 337 3.57 -7.50 8.81
N PHE A 338 3.93 -7.69 10.08
CA PHE A 338 2.98 -7.92 11.16
C PHE A 338 3.26 -7.00 12.35
N TYR A 339 2.24 -6.24 12.76
CA TYR A 339 2.29 -5.33 13.89
C TYR A 339 1.27 -5.79 14.91
N ARG A 340 1.71 -6.06 16.14
CA ARG A 340 0.83 -6.55 17.19
C ARG A 340 1.06 -5.83 18.51
N GLU A 341 -0.04 -5.41 19.14
CA GLU A 341 0.00 -4.70 20.43
C GLU A 341 0.85 -3.41 20.38
N CYS A 342 0.97 -2.82 19.18
CA CYS A 342 1.74 -1.62 18.93
C CYS A 342 0.89 -0.37 19.09
N ASP A 343 1.53 0.74 19.45
CA ASP A 343 0.91 2.06 19.44
C ASP A 343 1.46 2.86 18.27
N ILE A 344 0.58 3.40 17.42
CA ILE A 344 0.97 4.13 16.20
C ILE A 344 0.29 5.50 16.25
N LEU A 345 1.10 6.56 16.30
CA LEU A 345 0.64 7.94 16.48
C LEU A 345 1.06 8.82 15.31
N GLY A 346 0.12 9.57 14.74
CA GLY A 346 0.40 10.54 13.69
C GLY A 346 -0.81 11.37 13.26
N THR A 347 -0.68 12.08 12.14
CA THR A 347 -1.69 13.01 11.59
C THR A 347 -2.13 12.62 10.18
N ILE A 348 -1.34 13.00 9.18
CA ILE A 348 -1.62 12.80 7.75
C ILE A 348 -0.86 11.57 7.27
N ASP A 349 -1.56 10.65 6.63
CA ASP A 349 -1.03 9.44 5.97
C ASP A 349 -0.04 8.66 6.85
N PHE A 350 -0.27 8.65 8.17
CA PHE A 350 0.75 8.22 9.11
C PHE A 350 1.00 6.71 9.13
N ILE A 351 0.18 5.93 8.41
CA ILE A 351 0.46 4.56 7.97
C ILE A 351 0.28 4.52 6.45
N PHE A 352 1.39 4.47 5.71
CA PHE A 352 1.38 4.51 4.25
C PHE A 352 2.35 3.52 3.63
N GLY A 353 2.23 3.31 2.32
CA GLY A 353 3.05 2.36 1.55
C GLY A 353 2.25 1.26 0.87
N ASN A 354 2.94 0.22 0.41
CA ASN A 354 2.35 -0.87 -0.36
C ASN A 354 2.79 -2.26 0.15
N ALA A 355 3.05 -2.39 1.44
CA ALA A 355 3.24 -3.70 2.08
C ALA A 355 1.94 -4.52 2.13
N ALA A 356 2.07 -5.83 2.30
CA ALA A 356 1.02 -6.68 2.85
C ALA A 356 1.15 -6.64 4.38
N ALA A 357 0.46 -5.69 5.02
CA ALA A 357 0.63 -5.40 6.44
C ALA A 357 -0.66 -5.64 7.25
N VAL A 358 -0.50 -6.33 8.37
CA VAL A 358 -1.58 -6.55 9.35
C VAL A 358 -1.22 -5.84 10.65
N PHE A 359 -2.15 -5.01 11.14
CA PHE A 359 -2.10 -4.30 12.40
C PHE A 359 -3.15 -4.92 13.32
N GLN A 360 -2.71 -5.74 14.27
CA GLN A 360 -3.60 -6.52 15.13
C GLN A 360 -3.48 -6.12 16.60
N SER A 361 -4.61 -5.83 17.24
CA SER A 361 -4.60 -5.41 18.65
C SER A 361 -3.73 -4.18 18.90
N CYS A 362 -3.64 -3.29 17.92
CA CYS A 362 -2.89 -2.05 18.01
C CYS A 362 -3.76 -0.91 18.54
N ASN A 363 -3.11 0.10 19.13
CA ASN A 363 -3.73 1.39 19.38
C ASN A 363 -3.28 2.37 18.29
N ILE A 364 -4.22 2.88 17.50
CA ILE A 364 -4.01 3.83 16.44
C ILE A 364 -4.52 5.17 16.94
N LEU A 365 -3.61 6.12 17.21
CA LEU A 365 -3.94 7.38 17.85
C LEU A 365 -3.72 8.57 16.91
N LEU A 366 -4.79 9.30 16.61
CA LEU A 366 -4.71 10.52 15.82
C LEU A 366 -4.22 11.69 16.68
N ARG A 367 -3.27 12.45 16.15
CA ARG A 367 -2.67 13.62 16.82
C ARG A 367 -3.24 14.91 16.29
N ARG A 368 -3.05 16.01 17.02
CA ARG A 368 -3.46 17.33 16.53
C ARG A 368 -2.53 17.79 15.38
N PRO A 369 -3.07 18.10 14.18
CA PRO A 369 -2.30 18.68 13.09
C PRO A 369 -1.96 20.15 13.34
N HIS A 370 -1.00 20.70 12.58
CA HIS A 370 -0.53 22.08 12.75
C HIS A 370 -1.60 23.15 12.45
N SER A 371 -2.35 23.01 11.34
CA SER A 371 -3.30 24.03 10.88
C SER A 371 -4.50 23.44 10.12
N GLY A 372 -5.70 23.53 10.72
CA GLY A 372 -7.02 23.38 10.06
C GLY A 372 -7.23 22.17 9.13
N GLY A 373 -6.34 21.18 9.20
CA GLY A 373 -6.19 20.13 8.21
C GLY A 373 -7.14 18.98 8.43
N SER A 374 -7.06 18.03 7.50
CA SER A 374 -7.65 16.71 7.70
C SER A 374 -6.57 15.70 8.02
N ASP A 375 -6.87 14.79 8.92
CA ASP A 375 -6.03 13.65 9.23
C ASP A 375 -6.54 12.42 8.49
N ALA A 376 -5.61 11.58 8.05
CA ALA A 376 -5.92 10.32 7.39
C ALA A 376 -4.97 9.26 7.94
N ILE A 377 -5.53 8.15 8.42
CA ILE A 377 -4.72 7.08 9.01
C ILE A 377 -3.97 6.32 7.90
N LEU A 378 -4.72 5.77 6.94
CA LEU A 378 -4.20 4.81 5.97
C LEU A 378 -4.06 5.43 4.57
N ALA A 379 -2.87 5.32 3.99
CA ALA A 379 -2.61 5.71 2.60
C ALA A 379 -1.93 4.56 1.84
N ASN A 380 -2.72 3.57 1.41
CA ASN A 380 -2.18 2.43 0.68
C ASN A 380 -1.88 2.78 -0.79
N GLY A 381 -0.66 2.45 -1.22
CA GLY A 381 -0.07 2.80 -2.52
C GLY A 381 -0.10 1.69 -3.56
N ARG A 382 -1.10 0.81 -3.58
CA ARG A 382 -1.18 -0.27 -4.57
C ARG A 382 -1.43 0.24 -5.99
N THR A 383 -0.56 -0.09 -6.93
CA THR A 383 -0.57 0.41 -8.32
C THR A 383 -1.01 -0.63 -9.35
N ASP A 384 -0.98 -1.91 -9.01
CA ASP A 384 -1.44 -2.99 -9.88
C ASP A 384 -2.45 -3.92 -9.18
N PRO A 385 -3.59 -4.25 -9.82
CA PRO A 385 -4.62 -5.09 -9.20
C PRO A 385 -4.14 -6.51 -8.91
N GLY A 386 -3.10 -6.98 -9.61
CA GLY A 386 -2.48 -8.27 -9.41
C GLY A 386 -1.59 -8.36 -8.16
N GLN A 387 -1.24 -7.22 -7.53
CA GLN A 387 -0.46 -7.22 -6.29
C GLN A 387 -1.26 -7.77 -5.11
N ASN A 388 -0.62 -8.59 -4.28
CA ASN A 388 -1.20 -9.15 -3.05
C ASN A 388 -0.98 -8.28 -1.80
N THR A 389 -0.83 -6.97 -2.00
CA THR A 389 -0.51 -5.97 -0.98
C THR A 389 -1.76 -5.27 -0.45
N GLY A 390 -1.66 -4.61 0.70
CA GLY A 390 -2.78 -3.94 1.33
C GLY A 390 -2.64 -3.91 2.84
N PHE A 391 -3.45 -3.06 3.48
CA PHE A 391 -3.45 -2.90 4.94
C PHE A 391 -4.69 -3.53 5.57
N SER A 392 -4.49 -4.25 6.67
CA SER A 392 -5.58 -4.79 7.48
C SER A 392 -5.41 -4.36 8.92
N VAL A 393 -6.35 -3.56 9.42
CA VAL A 393 -6.46 -3.17 10.83
C VAL A 393 -7.51 -4.07 11.48
N GLN A 394 -7.08 -4.91 12.41
CA GLN A 394 -7.91 -5.93 13.04
C GLN A 394 -7.85 -5.84 14.56
N LYS A 395 -8.99 -6.00 15.25
CA LYS A 395 -9.05 -6.08 16.73
C LYS A 395 -8.33 -4.92 17.43
N SER A 396 -8.29 -3.77 16.78
CA SER A 396 -7.50 -2.60 17.19
C SER A 396 -8.41 -1.50 17.71
N SER A 397 -7.83 -0.48 18.31
CA SER A 397 -8.54 0.73 18.74
C SER A 397 -8.08 1.94 17.94
N ILE A 398 -9.03 2.71 17.40
CA ILE A 398 -8.78 3.97 16.69
C ILE A 398 -9.37 5.10 17.54
N THR A 399 -8.52 5.97 18.07
CA THR A 399 -8.90 7.00 19.06
C THR A 399 -8.16 8.31 18.83
N ALA A 400 -8.68 9.40 19.41
CA ALA A 400 -7.92 10.65 19.50
C ALA A 400 -6.84 10.54 20.59
N SER A 401 -5.62 10.98 20.30
CA SER A 401 -4.60 11.15 21.32
C SER A 401 -4.93 12.34 22.23
N SER A 402 -4.21 12.47 23.35
CA SER A 402 -4.46 13.50 24.36
C SER A 402 -4.36 14.94 23.83
N ASP A 403 -3.58 15.18 22.76
CA ASP A 403 -3.43 16.52 22.16
C ASP A 403 -4.56 16.86 21.18
N LEU A 404 -5.26 15.86 20.62
CA LEU A 404 -6.39 16.02 19.72
C LEU A 404 -7.74 15.93 20.45
N ALA A 405 -7.87 15.10 21.48
CA ALA A 405 -9.15 14.83 22.14
C ALA A 405 -9.94 16.09 22.55
N PRO A 406 -9.32 17.18 23.08
CA PRO A 406 -10.04 18.41 23.43
C PRO A 406 -10.60 19.18 22.23
N VAL A 407 -10.10 18.93 21.02
CA VAL A 407 -10.43 19.65 19.78
C VAL A 407 -10.82 18.69 18.65
N LYS A 408 -11.18 17.44 18.95
CA LYS A 408 -11.38 16.38 17.95
C LYS A 408 -12.47 16.70 16.92
N HIS A 409 -13.47 17.50 17.30
CA HIS A 409 -14.55 17.94 16.39
C HIS A 409 -14.20 19.18 15.55
N SER A 410 -13.02 19.78 15.74
CA SER A 410 -12.52 20.86 14.86
C SER A 410 -11.54 20.36 13.80
N VAL A 411 -11.27 19.05 13.74
CA VAL A 411 -10.34 18.43 12.80
C VAL A 411 -11.09 17.30 12.09
N ASN A 412 -11.07 17.30 10.76
CA ASN A 412 -11.70 16.23 9.99
C ASN A 412 -10.76 15.02 9.92
N CYS A 413 -11.06 13.95 10.64
CA CYS A 413 -10.24 12.74 10.64
C CYS A 413 -10.90 11.61 9.83
N TYR A 414 -10.09 10.86 9.09
CA TYR A 414 -10.55 9.79 8.19
C TYR A 414 -9.76 8.50 8.43
N LEU A 415 -10.40 7.35 8.15
CA LEU A 415 -9.76 6.04 8.16
C LEU A 415 -8.64 5.94 7.12
N GLY A 416 -8.72 6.71 6.04
CA GLY A 416 -7.67 6.76 5.03
C GLY A 416 -8.08 7.44 3.74
N ARG A 417 -7.15 7.43 2.79
CA ARG A 417 -7.32 7.95 1.42
C ARG A 417 -6.48 7.16 0.41
N PRO A 418 -6.93 7.06 -0.86
CA PRO A 418 -6.29 6.17 -1.83
C PRO A 418 -5.07 6.84 -2.50
N TRP A 419 -3.87 6.63 -1.93
CA TRP A 419 -2.63 7.17 -2.52
C TRP A 419 -2.42 6.74 -3.99
N ARG A 420 -2.85 5.52 -4.34
CA ARG A 420 -2.76 4.99 -5.72
C ARG A 420 -4.06 4.32 -6.17
N GLN A 421 -4.18 4.14 -7.48
CA GLN A 421 -5.40 3.71 -8.18
C GLN A 421 -6.06 2.44 -7.62
N TYR A 422 -5.27 1.48 -7.12
CA TYR A 422 -5.79 0.22 -6.61
C TYR A 422 -5.68 0.11 -5.09
N SER A 423 -5.61 1.25 -4.38
CA SER A 423 -5.48 1.31 -2.92
C SER A 423 -6.41 0.29 -2.23
N ARG A 424 -5.85 -0.46 -1.29
CA ARG A 424 -6.56 -1.52 -0.56
C ARG A 424 -6.26 -1.44 0.93
N ALA A 425 -7.30 -1.15 1.70
CA ALA A 425 -7.26 -1.13 3.15
C ALA A 425 -8.58 -1.68 3.72
N VAL A 426 -8.49 -2.37 4.85
CA VAL A 426 -9.65 -2.93 5.57
C VAL A 426 -9.49 -2.63 7.06
N VAL A 427 -10.56 -2.15 7.69
CA VAL A 427 -10.68 -2.01 9.15
C VAL A 427 -11.79 -2.98 9.60
N MET A 428 -11.46 -3.90 10.51
CA MET A 428 -12.39 -4.95 10.94
C MET A 428 -12.22 -5.28 12.43
N GLU A 429 -13.31 -5.68 13.07
CA GLU A 429 -13.34 -6.08 14.50
C GLU A 429 -12.70 -5.04 15.43
N SER A 430 -12.69 -3.76 15.05
CA SER A 430 -11.96 -2.69 15.74
C SER A 430 -12.91 -1.67 16.33
N THR A 431 -12.54 -1.06 17.45
CA THR A 431 -13.29 0.06 18.03
C THR A 431 -12.87 1.35 17.34
N ILE A 432 -13.83 2.13 16.86
CA ILE A 432 -13.60 3.41 16.18
C ILE A 432 -14.28 4.50 17.01
N ASP A 433 -13.50 5.41 17.56
CA ASP A 433 -14.00 6.58 18.31
C ASP A 433 -14.65 7.60 17.37
N ASP A 434 -15.48 8.48 17.93
CA ASP A 434 -16.23 9.52 17.19
C ASP A 434 -15.34 10.65 16.62
N VAL A 435 -14.02 10.55 16.80
CA VAL A 435 -13.01 11.38 16.13
C VAL A 435 -13.06 11.19 14.61
N ILE A 436 -13.40 9.99 14.14
CA ILE A 436 -13.49 9.69 12.71
C ILE A 436 -14.78 10.28 12.14
N SER A 437 -14.65 11.04 11.05
CA SER A 437 -15.76 11.58 10.29
C SER A 437 -16.74 10.47 9.87
N PRO A 438 -18.07 10.70 9.93
CA PRO A 438 -19.08 9.75 9.44
C PRO A 438 -18.88 9.32 7.98
N ARG A 439 -18.20 10.14 7.18
CA ARG A 439 -17.82 9.79 5.79
C ARG A 439 -16.84 8.61 5.73
N GLY A 440 -16.05 8.39 6.79
CA GLY A 440 -15.09 7.31 6.92
C GLY A 440 -13.82 7.51 6.10
N TRP A 441 -13.92 7.74 4.79
CA TRP A 441 -12.80 7.80 3.85
C TRP A 441 -12.74 9.13 3.08
N LEU A 442 -11.53 9.60 2.80
CA LEU A 442 -11.27 10.82 2.05
C LEU A 442 -10.76 10.50 0.63
N GLU A 443 -11.14 11.31 -0.34
CA GLU A 443 -10.61 11.22 -1.70
C GLU A 443 -9.15 11.68 -1.77
N TRP A 444 -8.41 11.18 -2.76
CA TRP A 444 -7.08 11.71 -3.03
C TRP A 444 -7.18 13.03 -3.82
N PRO A 445 -6.49 14.11 -3.41
CA PRO A 445 -6.57 15.39 -4.09
C PRO A 445 -6.31 15.28 -5.60
N GLY A 446 -7.20 15.84 -6.43
CA GLY A 446 -7.06 15.84 -7.89
C GLY A 446 -7.41 14.52 -8.59
N GLN A 447 -7.71 13.44 -7.85
CA GLN A 447 -8.23 12.19 -8.39
C GLN A 447 -9.71 12.04 -8.03
N GLY A 448 -10.57 12.79 -8.72
CA GLY A 448 -11.99 12.42 -8.78
C GLY A 448 -12.09 10.98 -9.28
N ILE A 449 -12.90 10.17 -8.60
CA ILE A 449 -12.98 8.72 -8.80
C ILE A 449 -13.17 8.41 -10.29
N ARG A 450 -12.12 7.91 -10.96
CA ARG A 450 -12.22 7.31 -12.31
C ARG A 450 -12.83 5.91 -12.19
N HIS A 451 -14.07 5.84 -11.70
CA HIS A 451 -14.94 4.78 -12.18
C HIS A 451 -15.15 5.02 -13.68
N GLN A 452 -15.31 3.94 -14.44
CA GLN A 452 -15.68 4.00 -15.85
C GLN A 452 -16.98 4.80 -16.00
N ALA A 453 -16.85 6.10 -16.21
CA ALA A 453 -17.87 6.97 -16.75
C ALA A 453 -17.18 7.72 -17.89
N SER A 454 -17.62 7.38 -19.10
CA SER A 454 -17.46 8.19 -20.30
C SER A 454 -17.42 9.67 -19.98
N GLY A 455 -16.36 10.34 -20.43
CA GLY A 455 -15.97 11.64 -19.94
C GLY A 455 -17.00 12.75 -20.08
N ILE A 456 -16.86 13.73 -19.20
CA ILE A 456 -17.21 15.10 -19.53
C ILE A 456 -16.23 15.54 -20.62
N ARG A 457 -16.61 15.35 -21.90
CA ARG A 457 -16.00 16.10 -22.99
C ARG A 457 -16.30 17.57 -22.70
N HIS A 458 -15.30 18.27 -22.16
CA HIS A 458 -15.27 19.72 -22.15
C HIS A 458 -15.51 20.21 -23.59
N GLN A 459 -16.51 21.07 -23.75
CA GLN A 459 -16.95 21.82 -24.95
C GLN A 459 -18.29 21.43 -25.61
N ALA A 460 -19.08 20.49 -25.10
CA ALA A 460 -20.38 20.17 -25.72
C ALA A 460 -21.64 20.80 -25.08
N SER A 461 -21.53 21.58 -24.00
CA SER A 461 -22.73 21.99 -23.22
C SER A 461 -22.87 23.48 -22.88
N GLY A 462 -22.01 24.36 -23.43
CA GLY A 462 -22.16 25.82 -23.27
C GLY A 462 -21.93 26.39 -21.85
N ILE A 463 -21.43 25.59 -20.90
CA ILE A 463 -21.06 26.04 -19.55
C ILE A 463 -19.61 26.55 -19.56
N ALA A 464 -19.37 27.73 -19.00
CA ALA A 464 -18.04 28.32 -18.90
C ALA A 464 -17.13 27.53 -17.95
N SER A 465 -15.84 27.38 -18.30
CA SER A 465 -14.84 26.66 -17.50
C SER A 465 -14.72 27.17 -16.06
N ILE A 466 -14.95 28.47 -15.86
CA ILE A 466 -14.92 29.10 -14.53
C ILE A 466 -16.09 28.67 -13.64
N ASP A 467 -17.26 28.39 -14.23
CA ASP A 467 -18.43 27.93 -13.46
C ASP A 467 -18.29 26.44 -13.14
N VAL A 468 -17.68 25.64 -14.03
CA VAL A 468 -17.30 24.25 -13.74
C VAL A 468 -16.28 24.17 -12.60
N LYS A 469 -15.32 25.11 -12.56
CA LYS A 469 -14.37 25.19 -11.44
C LYS A 469 -15.08 25.47 -10.12
N LYS A 470 -16.05 26.39 -10.09
CA LYS A 470 -16.84 26.69 -8.88
C LYS A 470 -17.70 25.52 -8.41
N LEU A 471 -18.26 24.72 -9.34
CA LEU A 471 -18.97 23.48 -8.99
C LEU A 471 -18.02 22.46 -8.35
N ARG A 472 -16.80 22.34 -8.88
CA ARG A 472 -15.75 21.49 -8.30
C ARG A 472 -15.27 21.96 -6.94
N ASP A 473 -15.18 23.27 -6.72
CA ASP A 473 -14.79 23.87 -5.44
C ASP A 473 -15.82 23.61 -4.32
N VAL A 474 -17.03 23.13 -4.67
CA VAL A 474 -18.07 22.67 -3.72
C VAL A 474 -18.39 21.18 -3.87
N ASP A 475 -17.45 20.38 -4.38
CA ASP A 475 -17.55 18.92 -4.51
C ASP A 475 -18.62 18.38 -5.48
N LEU A 476 -19.18 19.22 -6.36
CA LEU A 476 -20.09 18.78 -7.44
C LEU A 476 -19.30 18.41 -8.69
N CYS A 477 -18.62 17.28 -8.61
CA CYS A 477 -17.59 16.87 -9.58
C CYS A 477 -18.08 15.96 -10.73
N ILE A 478 -19.31 15.44 -10.65
CA ILE A 478 -19.91 14.58 -11.69
C ILE A 478 -21.25 15.14 -12.17
N VAL A 479 -21.68 14.74 -13.36
CA VAL A 479 -22.88 15.32 -14.00
C VAL A 479 -24.14 14.90 -13.25
N GLU A 480 -24.16 13.67 -12.73
CA GLU A 480 -25.21 13.10 -11.90
C GLU A 480 -25.40 13.89 -10.60
N SER A 481 -24.30 14.22 -9.90
CA SER A 481 -24.39 14.99 -8.65
C SER A 481 -24.98 16.37 -8.91
N VAL A 482 -24.61 17.01 -10.03
CA VAL A 482 -25.20 18.29 -10.44
C VAL A 482 -26.67 18.15 -10.84
N ALA A 483 -27.05 17.09 -11.56
CA ALA A 483 -28.41 16.84 -12.01
C ALA A 483 -29.38 16.50 -10.86
N TYR A 484 -28.90 15.81 -9.82
CA TYR A 484 -29.68 15.44 -8.64
C TYR A 484 -29.59 16.47 -7.50
N SER A 485 -28.71 17.47 -7.60
CA SER A 485 -28.60 18.53 -6.60
C SER A 485 -29.87 19.40 -6.58
N PRO A 486 -30.43 19.69 -5.39
CA PRO A 486 -31.50 20.67 -5.26
C PRO A 486 -31.08 22.03 -5.82
N ARG A 487 -31.94 22.68 -6.61
CA ARG A 487 -31.68 24.03 -7.16
C ARG A 487 -31.21 25.03 -6.09
N LYS A 488 -31.77 24.94 -4.88
CA LYS A 488 -31.43 25.80 -3.73
C LYS A 488 -29.96 25.67 -3.32
N GLU A 489 -29.36 24.50 -3.46
CA GLU A 489 -27.96 24.23 -3.09
C GLU A 489 -27.00 24.80 -4.14
N LEU A 490 -27.35 24.65 -5.43
CA LEU A 490 -26.59 25.24 -6.53
C LEU A 490 -26.56 26.78 -6.48
N LEU A 491 -27.61 27.40 -5.92
CA LEU A 491 -27.70 28.85 -5.74
C LEU A 491 -26.84 29.39 -4.59
N GLN A 492 -26.42 28.53 -3.66
CA GLN A 492 -25.53 28.93 -2.57
C GLN A 492 -24.05 29.01 -3.02
N ILE A 493 -23.74 28.55 -4.23
CA ILE A 493 -22.39 28.56 -4.78
C ILE A 493 -22.00 29.99 -5.17
N LYS A 494 -21.03 30.55 -4.44
CA LYS A 494 -20.60 31.94 -4.58
C LYS A 494 -20.17 32.25 -6.01
N GLY A 495 -20.88 33.19 -6.65
CA GLY A 495 -20.58 33.67 -8.00
C GLY A 495 -21.17 32.83 -9.13
N ILE A 496 -22.13 31.94 -8.84
CA ILE A 496 -23.05 31.37 -9.84
C ILE A 496 -24.41 32.08 -9.68
N SER A 497 -24.90 32.70 -10.75
CA SER A 497 -26.21 33.37 -10.75
C SER A 497 -27.35 32.39 -11.04
N GLU A 498 -28.59 32.78 -10.76
CA GLU A 498 -29.78 31.95 -11.07
C GLU A 498 -29.81 31.48 -12.52
N ALA A 499 -29.58 32.39 -13.48
CA ALA A 499 -29.54 32.06 -14.90
C ALA A 499 -28.41 31.07 -15.27
N LYS A 500 -27.32 31.02 -14.49
CA LYS A 500 -26.25 30.03 -14.69
C LYS A 500 -26.64 28.69 -14.09
N VAL A 501 -27.27 28.67 -12.91
CA VAL A 501 -27.79 27.44 -12.30
C VAL A 501 -28.80 26.77 -13.23
N ASP A 502 -29.73 27.52 -13.81
CA ASP A 502 -30.74 26.94 -14.71
C ASP A 502 -30.09 26.31 -15.97
N LYS A 503 -29.06 26.97 -16.55
CA LYS A 503 -28.26 26.40 -17.66
C LYS A 503 -27.46 25.17 -17.25
N ILE A 504 -26.92 25.15 -16.04
CA ILE A 504 -26.14 24.02 -15.50
C ILE A 504 -27.06 22.80 -15.31
N ILE A 505 -28.24 23.01 -14.71
CA ILE A 505 -29.25 21.95 -14.52
C ILE A 505 -29.76 21.45 -15.87
N GLU A 506 -30.06 22.33 -16.82
CA GLU A 506 -30.54 21.95 -18.16
C GLU A 506 -29.48 21.15 -18.95
N ALA A 507 -28.21 21.53 -18.82
CA ALA A 507 -27.12 20.78 -19.44
C ALA A 507 -26.91 19.41 -18.78
N ALA A 508 -27.00 19.35 -17.44
CA ALA A 508 -26.83 18.10 -16.70
C ALA A 508 -27.99 17.12 -16.95
N SER A 509 -29.23 17.62 -17.03
CA SER A 509 -30.43 16.81 -17.31
C SER A 509 -30.47 16.22 -18.72
N LYS A 510 -29.76 16.80 -19.69
CA LYS A 510 -29.60 16.24 -21.05
C LYS A 510 -28.58 15.10 -21.09
N LEU A 511 -27.64 15.07 -20.15
CA LEU A 511 -26.56 14.09 -20.07
C LEU A 511 -26.90 12.94 -19.13
N VAL A 512 -27.73 13.19 -18.12
CA VAL A 512 -28.20 12.21 -17.15
C VAL A 512 -29.60 11.76 -17.56
N PRO A 513 -29.86 10.45 -17.70
CA PRO A 513 -31.21 9.95 -17.97
C PRO A 513 -32.10 10.14 -16.74
N LEU A 514 -32.66 11.35 -16.57
CA LEU A 514 -33.60 11.72 -15.52
C LEU A 514 -35.02 11.17 -15.76
N GLY A 515 -35.18 10.25 -16.70
CA GLY A 515 -36.47 9.65 -17.06
C GLY A 515 -36.87 8.54 -16.10
N PHE A 516 -38.16 8.22 -16.09
CA PHE A 516 -38.66 7.00 -15.47
C PHE A 516 -38.28 5.80 -16.33
N THR A 517 -37.53 4.85 -15.76
CA THR A 517 -37.32 3.54 -16.37
C THR A 517 -38.51 2.65 -16.03
N SER A 518 -39.03 1.92 -17.02
CA SER A 518 -40.08 0.94 -16.75
C SER A 518 -39.55 -0.18 -15.86
N THR A 519 -40.39 -0.74 -14.98
CA THR A 519 -40.02 -1.86 -14.12
C THR A 519 -39.41 -3.01 -14.94
N SER A 520 -39.90 -3.24 -16.16
CA SER A 520 -39.41 -4.26 -17.09
C SER A 520 -37.97 -3.99 -17.56
N GLN A 521 -37.63 -2.74 -17.87
CA GLN A 521 -36.27 -2.36 -18.28
C GLN A 521 -35.29 -2.41 -17.10
N LEU A 522 -35.70 -1.93 -15.92
CA LEU A 522 -34.88 -2.03 -14.71
C LEU A 522 -34.64 -3.50 -14.35
N HIS A 523 -35.67 -4.34 -14.44
CA HIS A 523 -35.53 -5.78 -14.23
C HIS A 523 -34.57 -6.42 -15.22
N ALA A 524 -34.65 -6.08 -16.51
CA ALA A 524 -33.71 -6.59 -17.53
C ALA A 524 -32.25 -6.14 -17.30
N GLN A 525 -32.03 -4.96 -16.73
CA GLN A 525 -30.71 -4.50 -16.31
C GLN A 525 -30.24 -5.25 -15.06
N ARG A 526 -31.12 -5.45 -14.07
CA ARG A 526 -30.83 -6.20 -12.85
C ARG A 526 -30.47 -7.66 -13.11
N LEU A 527 -31.05 -8.29 -14.13
CA LEU A 527 -30.68 -9.64 -14.57
C LEU A 527 -29.21 -9.76 -15.04
N LYS A 528 -28.53 -8.66 -15.35
CA LYS A 528 -27.10 -8.65 -15.73
C LYS A 528 -26.16 -8.40 -14.56
N ILE A 529 -26.69 -8.11 -13.37
CA ILE A 529 -25.87 -7.86 -12.18
C ILE A 529 -25.33 -9.19 -11.67
N ILE A 530 -24.02 -9.22 -11.44
CA ILE A 530 -23.35 -10.40 -10.88
C ILE A 530 -23.71 -10.46 -9.39
N GLN A 531 -24.17 -11.62 -8.93
CA GLN A 531 -24.42 -11.88 -7.51
C GLN A 531 -23.29 -12.73 -6.92
N ILE A 532 -22.88 -12.39 -5.70
CA ILE A 532 -21.89 -13.12 -4.91
C ILE A 532 -22.66 -13.99 -3.91
N THR A 533 -22.44 -15.30 -3.96
CA THR A 533 -22.99 -16.21 -2.95
C THR A 533 -22.54 -15.83 -1.54
N SER A 534 -23.47 -15.88 -0.58
CA SER A 534 -23.22 -15.74 0.85
C SER A 534 -22.55 -16.97 1.48
N GLY A 535 -22.41 -18.06 0.74
CA GLY A 535 -21.94 -19.36 1.24
C GLY A 535 -23.00 -20.18 1.98
N SER A 536 -24.26 -19.73 1.96
CA SER A 536 -25.42 -20.46 2.49
C SER A 536 -26.51 -20.53 1.43
N ARG A 537 -26.85 -21.75 0.98
CA ARG A 537 -27.86 -21.95 -0.08
C ARG A 537 -29.23 -21.38 0.29
N GLU A 538 -29.62 -21.49 1.56
CA GLU A 538 -30.92 -20.97 1.99
C GLU A 538 -30.93 -19.45 2.13
N LEU A 539 -29.80 -18.84 2.52
CA LEU A 539 -29.69 -17.39 2.55
C LEU A 539 -29.63 -16.82 1.12
N ASP A 540 -28.88 -17.46 0.23
CA ASP A 540 -28.86 -17.08 -1.19
C ASP A 540 -30.23 -17.22 -1.83
N LYS A 541 -31.03 -18.22 -1.43
CA LYS A 541 -32.42 -18.38 -1.87
C LYS A 541 -33.32 -17.23 -1.38
N ILE A 542 -33.13 -16.77 -0.14
CA ILE A 542 -33.83 -15.59 0.40
C ILE A 542 -33.39 -14.31 -0.31
N LEU A 543 -32.12 -14.21 -0.68
CA LEU A 543 -31.54 -13.07 -1.41
C LEU A 543 -31.68 -13.20 -2.95
N GLU A 544 -32.52 -14.12 -3.43
CA GLU A 544 -32.78 -14.34 -4.86
C GLU A 544 -31.50 -14.55 -5.72
N GLY A 545 -30.53 -15.30 -5.18
CA GLY A 545 -29.30 -15.72 -5.86
C GLY A 545 -28.00 -15.19 -5.25
N GLY A 546 -28.07 -14.31 -4.25
CA GLY A 546 -26.92 -13.89 -3.44
C GLY A 546 -26.83 -12.37 -3.26
N ILE A 547 -25.65 -11.87 -2.90
CA ILE A 547 -25.39 -10.45 -2.66
C ILE A 547 -25.00 -9.76 -3.98
N GLU A 548 -25.76 -8.74 -4.40
CA GLU A 548 -25.54 -8.00 -5.65
C GLU A 548 -24.25 -7.15 -5.64
N THR A 549 -23.39 -7.32 -6.64
CA THR A 549 -22.18 -6.49 -6.78
C THR A 549 -22.50 -5.03 -7.10
N GLY A 550 -21.74 -4.09 -6.53
CA GLY A 550 -21.92 -2.66 -6.80
C GLY A 550 -23.13 -2.02 -6.11
N SER A 551 -23.77 -2.75 -5.19
CA SER A 551 -24.89 -2.29 -4.38
C SER A 551 -24.55 -2.35 -2.88
N ILE A 552 -25.25 -1.56 -2.07
CA ILE A 552 -25.23 -1.70 -0.61
C ILE A 552 -26.43 -2.55 -0.22
N THR A 553 -26.18 -3.74 0.35
CA THR A 553 -27.23 -4.57 0.93
C THR A 553 -27.41 -4.19 2.39
N GLU A 554 -28.54 -3.56 2.71
CA GLU A 554 -28.91 -3.18 4.06
C GLU A 554 -29.80 -4.25 4.71
N LEU A 555 -29.45 -4.66 5.93
CA LEU A 555 -30.25 -5.60 6.73
C LEU A 555 -30.94 -4.82 7.85
N TYR A 556 -32.25 -4.64 7.74
CA TYR A 556 -33.07 -3.96 8.76
C TYR A 556 -33.96 -4.95 9.52
N GLY A 557 -34.27 -4.63 10.79
CA GLY A 557 -35.13 -5.45 11.64
C GLY A 557 -34.96 -5.14 13.13
N GLU A 558 -35.86 -5.65 13.97
CA GLU A 558 -35.91 -5.38 15.41
C GLU A 558 -34.65 -5.81 16.19
N PHE A 559 -34.40 -5.22 17.36
CA PHE A 559 -33.27 -5.59 18.22
C PHE A 559 -33.27 -7.12 18.50
N CYS A 560 -32.08 -7.74 18.52
CA CYS A 560 -31.89 -9.19 18.65
C CYS A 560 -32.38 -10.09 17.48
N SER A 561 -32.76 -9.54 16.33
CA SER A 561 -33.22 -10.34 15.17
C SER A 561 -32.12 -11.08 14.36
N GLY A 562 -30.92 -11.29 14.92
CA GLY A 562 -29.85 -12.04 14.25
C GLY A 562 -29.13 -11.33 13.08
N LYS A 563 -29.38 -10.03 12.84
CA LYS A 563 -28.74 -9.22 11.78
C LYS A 563 -27.20 -9.33 11.81
N THR A 564 -26.61 -9.25 12.99
CA THR A 564 -25.16 -9.36 13.20
C THR A 564 -24.64 -10.74 12.80
N GLN A 565 -25.39 -11.81 13.09
CA GLN A 565 -25.05 -13.19 12.70
C GLN A 565 -25.07 -13.39 11.17
N LEU A 566 -26.02 -12.77 10.47
CA LEU A 566 -26.08 -12.79 9.00
C LEU A 566 -24.88 -12.08 8.36
N ILE A 567 -24.35 -11.01 8.97
CA ILE A 567 -23.13 -10.34 8.51
C ILE A 567 -21.89 -11.18 8.81
N HIS A 568 -21.88 -11.91 9.94
CA HIS A 568 -20.76 -12.78 10.30
C HIS A 568 -20.65 -14.05 9.44
N LEU A 569 -21.75 -14.58 8.90
CA LEU A 569 -21.76 -15.84 8.13
C LEU A 569 -20.93 -15.80 6.82
N PRO A 570 -21.06 -14.79 5.94
CA PRO A 570 -20.22 -14.66 4.75
C PRO A 570 -18.75 -14.42 5.08
N ILE A 571 -18.46 -13.76 6.20
CA ILE A 571 -17.11 -13.41 6.65
C ILE A 571 -16.41 -14.61 7.33
N ALA A 572 -17.17 -15.44 8.07
CA ALA A 572 -16.64 -16.58 8.83
C ALA A 572 -16.50 -17.86 8.02
N ARG A 573 -17.26 -18.03 6.92
CA ARG A 573 -17.20 -19.25 6.07
C ARG A 573 -16.22 -19.18 4.90
N ARG A 574 -15.44 -18.11 4.74
CA ARG A 574 -14.20 -18.15 3.94
C ARG A 574 -13.00 -18.65 4.75
N ARG A 575 -13.18 -19.75 5.49
CA ARG A 575 -12.08 -20.66 5.80
C ARG A 575 -12.17 -21.80 4.79
N TRP A 576 -11.07 -21.95 4.05
CA TRP A 576 -10.72 -22.95 3.03
C TRP A 576 -10.96 -22.52 1.58
#